data_AF-A0A259H284-F1
#
_entry.id   AF-A0A259H284-F1
#
_cell.length_a   1.000
_cell.length_b   1.000
_cell.length_c   1.000
_cell.angle_alpha   90.00
_cell.angle_beta   90.00
_cell.angle_gamma   90.00
#
_symmetry.space_group_name_H-M   'P 1'
#
loop_
_entity.id
_entity.type
_entity.pdbx_description
1 polymer ?
#
loop_
_entity_poly.entity_id
_entity_poly.type
_entity_poly.pdbx_seq_one_letter_code
_entity_poly.pdbx_strand_id
1 'polypeptide(L)'
;MTDVAAPDSNAPAYSVSELAFALKRTLETSYAHVRLRGEISGYKRVASGHAYLSLKDENAVIDGVIWKGNVAVLGFTPQDGAEVIATGKVTTYPGRSKYQIVIDRMELAGEGALMALLEKLKAKLAGEGLFAASAKQPLPFLPARIGVVTSPTGA
;
A
#
# COMPACT_ATOMS: atom_id res chain seq x y z
N MET A 1 -39.03 -13.93 28.38
CA MET A 1 -40.26 -13.13 28.38
C MET A 1 -40.53 -12.80 26.93
N THR A 2 -41.66 -13.28 26.44
CA THR A 2 -41.98 -13.56 25.05
C THR A 2 -41.98 -12.31 24.16
N ASP A 3 -41.40 -12.53 22.98
CA ASP A 3 -41.42 -11.69 21.79
C ASP A 3 -42.86 -11.30 21.40
N VAL A 4 -43.09 -10.01 21.17
CA VAL A 4 -44.26 -9.51 20.44
C VAL A 4 -43.71 -8.93 19.15
N ALA A 5 -43.51 -9.79 18.17
CA ALA A 5 -43.24 -9.39 16.80
C ALA A 5 -44.47 -8.64 16.27
N ALA A 6 -44.33 -7.33 16.06
CA ALA A 6 -45.29 -6.57 15.29
C ALA A 6 -45.24 -7.06 13.82
N PRO A 7 -46.38 -7.36 13.18
CA PRO A 7 -46.42 -7.84 11.81
C PRO A 7 -46.11 -6.69 10.84
N ASP A 8 -45.44 -7.02 9.73
CA ASP A 8 -45.36 -6.22 8.49
C ASP A 8 -44.57 -4.90 8.49
N SER A 9 -43.37 -4.87 9.09
CA SER A 9 -42.39 -3.84 8.74
C SER A 9 -41.47 -4.31 7.61
N ASN A 10 -41.48 -3.62 6.46
CA ASN A 10 -40.48 -3.80 5.38
C ASN A 10 -39.06 -3.32 5.79
N ALA A 11 -38.89 -2.98 7.07
CA ALA A 11 -37.62 -2.66 7.72
C ALA A 11 -37.50 -3.49 9.01
N PRO A 12 -37.15 -4.79 8.93
CA PRO A 12 -36.85 -5.59 10.12
C PRO A 12 -35.66 -5.00 10.88
N ALA A 13 -35.73 -5.01 12.20
CA ALA A 13 -34.65 -4.51 13.05
C ALA A 13 -33.47 -5.50 13.03
N TYR A 14 -32.27 -5.00 12.73
CA TYR A 14 -31.02 -5.74 12.89
C TYR A 14 -30.50 -5.58 14.32
N SER A 15 -29.97 -6.66 14.90
CA SER A 15 -29.04 -6.54 16.01
C SER A 15 -27.75 -5.87 15.54
N VAL A 16 -27.03 -5.23 16.47
CA VAL A 16 -25.75 -4.58 16.18
C VAL A 16 -24.75 -5.57 15.55
N SER A 17 -24.74 -6.82 16.03
CA SER A 17 -23.88 -7.86 15.50
C SER A 17 -24.27 -8.24 14.06
N GLU A 18 -25.56 -8.45 13.78
CA GLU A 18 -26.01 -8.78 12.43
C GLU A 18 -25.64 -7.69 11.44
N LEU A 19 -25.85 -6.41 11.80
CA LEU A 19 -25.45 -5.29 10.95
C LEU A 19 -23.93 -5.25 10.75
N ALA A 20 -23.14 -5.41 11.81
CA ALA A 20 -21.68 -5.37 11.73
C ALA A 20 -21.12 -6.49 10.83
N PHE A 21 -21.66 -7.71 10.91
CA PHE A 21 -21.27 -8.83 10.05
C PHE A 21 -21.78 -8.66 8.61
N ALA A 22 -22.97 -8.10 8.42
CA ALA A 22 -23.48 -7.76 7.09
C ALA A 22 -22.59 -6.72 6.40
N LEU A 23 -22.24 -5.64 7.10
CA LEU A 23 -21.32 -4.61 6.61
C LEU A 23 -19.94 -5.18 6.31
N LYS A 24 -19.41 -6.05 7.19
CA LYS A 24 -18.14 -6.73 6.94
C LYS A 24 -18.16 -7.50 5.62
N ARG A 25 -19.19 -8.33 5.41
CA ARG A 25 -19.36 -9.11 4.17
C ARG A 25 -19.46 -8.21 2.95
N THR A 26 -20.28 -7.16 3.01
CA THR A 26 -20.46 -6.23 1.89
C THR A 26 -19.14 -5.53 1.55
N LEU A 27 -18.41 -5.03 2.55
CA LEU A 27 -17.14 -4.35 2.34
C LEU A 27 -16.06 -5.30 1.80
N GLU A 28 -15.92 -6.50 2.38
CA GLU A 28 -14.95 -7.48 1.91
C GLU A 28 -15.26 -7.99 0.49
N THR A 29 -16.53 -7.96 0.07
CA THR A 29 -16.94 -8.34 -1.29
C THR A 29 -16.73 -7.19 -2.28
N SER A 30 -17.26 -6.00 -1.99
CA SER A 30 -17.22 -4.84 -2.89
C SER A 30 -15.82 -4.24 -3.00
N TYR A 31 -15.00 -4.37 -1.96
CA TYR A 31 -13.67 -3.78 -1.86
C TYR A 31 -12.62 -4.84 -1.52
N ALA A 32 -12.75 -6.02 -2.15
CA ALA A 32 -11.80 -7.13 -2.05
C ALA A 32 -10.40 -6.77 -2.58
N HIS A 33 -10.32 -5.82 -3.51
CA HIS A 33 -9.08 -5.30 -4.06
C HIS A 33 -9.23 -3.81 -4.37
N VAL A 34 -8.56 -2.96 -3.61
CA VAL A 34 -8.57 -1.50 -3.75
C VAL A 34 -7.17 -0.94 -3.74
N ARG A 35 -7.01 0.22 -4.38
CA ARG A 35 -5.78 1.03 -4.36
C ARG A 35 -6.13 2.39 -3.77
N LEU A 36 -5.50 2.75 -2.66
CA LEU A 36 -5.74 4.00 -1.94
C LEU A 36 -4.48 4.85 -1.98
N ARG A 37 -4.63 6.10 -2.41
CA ARG A 37 -3.58 7.11 -2.29
C ARG A 37 -3.77 7.87 -0.98
N GLY A 38 -2.69 8.10 -0.25
CA GLY A 38 -2.73 8.90 0.96
C GLY A 38 -1.37 9.07 1.61
N GLU A 39 -1.27 10.02 2.52
CA GLU A 39 -0.10 10.21 3.37
C GLU A 39 -0.14 9.24 4.54
N ILE A 40 0.99 8.59 4.83
CA ILE A 40 1.15 7.75 6.00
C ILE A 40 1.21 8.61 7.27
N SER A 41 0.49 8.19 8.30
CA SER A 41 0.60 8.73 9.65
C SER A 41 0.55 7.61 10.69
N GLY A 42 1.29 7.78 11.80
CA GLY A 42 1.23 6.88 12.94
C GLY A 42 1.79 5.48 12.66
N TYR A 43 2.75 5.36 11.72
CA TYR A 43 3.36 4.08 11.40
C TYR A 43 4.06 3.47 12.62
N LYS A 44 3.63 2.25 12.97
CA LYS A 44 4.17 1.51 14.11
C LYS A 44 4.28 0.03 13.79
N ARG A 45 5.50 -0.50 13.87
CA ARG A 45 5.75 -1.94 13.87
C ARG A 45 5.78 -2.46 15.31
N VAL A 46 4.94 -3.44 15.62
CA VAL A 46 4.85 -4.03 16.96
C VAL A 46 5.70 -5.31 17.07
N ALA A 47 5.91 -5.79 18.30
CA ALA A 47 6.75 -6.97 18.57
C ALA A 47 6.29 -8.25 17.85
N SER A 48 4.99 -8.39 17.53
CA SER A 48 4.48 -9.52 16.73
C SER A 48 4.91 -9.47 15.25
N GLY A 49 5.55 -8.38 14.82
CA GLY A 49 6.03 -8.16 13.47
C GLY A 49 5.00 -7.52 12.53
N HIS A 50 3.75 -7.36 12.96
CA HIS A 50 2.73 -6.60 12.22
C HIS A 50 3.03 -5.11 12.26
N ALA A 51 2.59 -4.39 11.23
CA ALA A 51 2.63 -2.95 11.19
C ALA A 51 1.22 -2.37 11.15
N TYR A 52 1.03 -1.26 11.85
CA TYR A 52 -0.19 -0.47 11.84
C TYR A 52 0.17 0.95 11.41
N LEU A 53 -0.73 1.59 10.68
CA LEU A 53 -0.62 2.97 10.23
C LEU A 53 -2.01 3.50 9.92
N SER A 54 -2.13 4.79 9.63
CA SER A 54 -3.31 5.35 8.99
C SER A 54 -2.91 6.02 7.68
N LEU A 55 -3.78 5.94 6.68
CA LEU A 55 -3.67 6.71 5.44
C LEU A 55 -4.66 7.85 5.52
N LYS A 56 -4.17 9.07 5.27
CA LYS A 56 -5.00 10.28 5.28
C LYS A 56 -4.91 11.02 3.95
N ASP A 57 -5.99 11.67 3.59
CA ASP A 57 -6.04 12.73 2.59
C ASP A 57 -6.58 14.02 3.24
N GLU A 58 -7.01 14.99 2.45
CA GLU A 58 -7.54 16.27 2.95
C GLU A 58 -8.84 16.12 3.76
N ASN A 59 -9.65 15.11 3.49
CA ASN A 59 -11.03 15.00 3.99
C ASN A 59 -11.29 13.72 4.80
N ALA A 60 -10.43 12.72 4.70
CA ALA A 60 -10.67 11.39 5.23
C ALA A 60 -9.39 10.73 5.77
N VAL A 61 -9.62 9.77 6.67
CA VAL A 61 -8.58 8.91 7.23
C VAL A 61 -9.09 7.47 7.31
N ILE A 62 -8.22 6.53 7.00
CA ILE A 62 -8.49 5.09 7.14
C ILE A 62 -7.32 4.40 7.85
N ASP A 63 -7.65 3.54 8.81
CA ASP A 63 -6.64 2.71 9.47
C ASP A 63 -6.16 1.59 8.53
N GLY A 64 -4.88 1.28 8.60
CA GLY A 64 -4.22 0.25 7.84
C GLY A 64 -3.52 -0.77 8.73
N VAL A 65 -3.61 -2.04 8.35
CA VAL A 65 -2.82 -3.13 8.94
C VAL A 65 -2.01 -3.83 7.87
N ILE A 66 -0.74 -4.10 8.18
CA ILE A 66 0.15 -4.90 7.36
C ILE A 66 0.56 -6.13 8.16
N TRP A 67 0.20 -7.31 7.68
CA TRP A 67 0.58 -8.57 8.31
C TRP A 67 2.08 -8.81 8.17
N LYS A 68 2.66 -9.56 9.12
CA LYS A 68 4.12 -9.72 9.24
C LYS A 68 4.79 -10.23 7.96
N GLY A 69 4.10 -11.11 7.23
CA GLY A 69 4.58 -11.66 5.96
C GLY A 69 4.68 -10.59 4.87
N ASN A 70 3.67 -9.73 4.80
CA ASN A 70 3.63 -8.63 3.82
C ASN A 70 4.63 -7.53 4.17
N VAL A 71 4.83 -7.23 5.46
CA VAL A 71 5.86 -6.25 5.90
C VAL A 71 7.25 -6.63 5.39
N ALA A 72 7.60 -7.92 5.38
CA ALA A 72 8.92 -8.40 4.99
C ALA A 72 9.22 -8.24 3.49
N VAL A 73 8.18 -8.15 2.65
CA VAL A 73 8.30 -8.06 1.18
C VAL A 73 7.99 -6.66 0.64
N LEU A 74 7.76 -5.67 1.52
CA LEU A 74 7.65 -4.29 1.09
C LEU A 74 8.98 -3.81 0.50
N GLY A 75 8.93 -3.21 -0.69
CA GLY A 75 10.12 -2.71 -1.39
C GLY A 75 10.76 -1.47 -0.73
N PHE A 76 10.16 -0.94 0.33
CA PHE A 76 10.68 0.16 1.13
C PHE A 76 10.14 0.09 2.56
N THR A 77 10.78 0.83 3.47
CA THR A 77 10.30 0.99 4.85
C THR A 77 9.29 2.13 4.90
N PRO A 78 8.01 1.90 5.26
CA PRO A 78 7.02 2.97 5.41
C PRO A 78 7.45 3.99 6.46
N GLN A 79 7.19 5.27 6.20
CA GLN A 79 7.53 6.38 7.09
C GLN A 79 6.38 7.39 7.12
N ASP A 80 6.17 8.01 8.27
CA ASP A 80 5.19 9.09 8.42
C ASP A 80 5.51 10.26 7.49
N GLY A 81 4.49 10.88 6.93
CA GLY A 81 4.61 11.96 5.96
C GLY A 81 4.89 11.50 4.51
N ALA A 82 5.15 10.21 4.29
CA ALA A 82 5.31 9.69 2.94
C ALA A 82 3.95 9.53 2.27
N GLU A 83 3.82 10.07 1.06
CA GLU A 83 2.67 9.83 0.20
C GLU A 83 2.84 8.46 -0.50
N VAL A 84 1.80 7.63 -0.43
CA VAL A 84 1.84 6.24 -0.92
C VAL A 84 0.57 5.86 -1.66
N ILE A 85 0.68 4.86 -2.53
CA ILE A 85 -0.44 4.06 -3.03
C ILE A 85 -0.38 2.71 -2.30
N ALA A 86 -1.34 2.47 -1.41
CA ALA A 86 -1.52 1.20 -0.73
C ALA A 86 -2.55 0.34 -1.48
N THR A 87 -2.21 -0.91 -1.72
CA THR A 87 -3.08 -1.89 -2.38
C THR A 87 -3.44 -2.99 -1.40
N GLY A 88 -4.72 -3.37 -1.36
CA GLY A 88 -5.18 -4.41 -0.46
C GLY A 88 -6.71 -4.53 -0.43
N LYS A 89 -7.25 -5.01 0.68
CA LYS A 89 -8.70 -5.22 0.86
C LYS A 89 -9.25 -4.40 2.02
N VAL A 90 -10.46 -3.89 1.88
CA VAL A 90 -11.17 -3.23 3.00
C VAL A 90 -11.92 -4.27 3.80
N THR A 91 -11.79 -4.21 5.12
CA THR A 91 -12.50 -5.06 6.06
C THR A 91 -13.00 -4.23 7.23
N THR A 92 -13.84 -4.82 8.08
CA THR A 92 -14.23 -4.22 9.35
C THR A 92 -13.85 -5.13 10.50
N TYR A 93 -13.65 -4.52 11.66
CA TYR A 93 -13.59 -5.26 12.92
C TYR A 93 -14.97 -5.20 13.59
N PRO A 94 -15.79 -6.26 13.53
CA PRO A 94 -17.18 -6.21 13.99
C PRO A 94 -17.31 -5.81 15.46
N GLY A 95 -16.33 -6.18 16.30
CA GLY A 95 -16.32 -5.82 17.72
C GLY A 95 -16.16 -4.32 18.02
N ARG A 96 -15.78 -3.50 17.03
CA ARG A 96 -15.67 -2.03 17.18
C ARG A 96 -16.36 -1.25 16.07
N SER A 97 -17.04 -1.92 15.14
CA SER A 97 -17.69 -1.33 13.96
C SER A 97 -16.80 -0.33 13.20
N LYS A 98 -15.48 -0.55 13.20
CA LYS A 98 -14.50 0.30 12.50
C LYS A 98 -14.02 -0.42 11.24
N TYR A 99 -14.00 0.29 10.12
CA TYR A 99 -13.43 -0.21 8.87
C TYR A 99 -11.94 0.14 8.78
N GLN A 100 -11.19 -0.70 8.08
CA GLN A 100 -9.74 -0.59 7.91
C GLN A 100 -9.32 -1.27 6.59
N ILE A 101 -8.15 -0.92 6.09
CA ILE A 101 -7.52 -1.61 4.97
C ILE A 101 -6.50 -2.63 5.47
N VAL A 102 -6.57 -3.86 4.98
CA VAL A 102 -5.49 -4.83 5.07
C VAL A 102 -4.60 -4.63 3.85
N ILE A 103 -3.37 -4.18 4.07
CA ILE A 103 -2.45 -3.77 3.01
C ILE A 103 -1.58 -4.96 2.62
N ASP A 104 -1.58 -5.26 1.32
CA ASP A 104 -0.78 -6.33 0.72
C ASP A 104 0.44 -5.80 -0.02
N ARG A 105 0.30 -4.63 -0.66
CA ARG A 105 1.38 -3.93 -1.35
C ARG A 105 1.31 -2.44 -1.06
N MET A 106 2.46 -1.79 -1.10
CA MET A 106 2.55 -0.34 -0.96
C MET A 106 3.66 0.16 -1.87
N GLU A 107 3.43 1.31 -2.48
CA GLU A 107 4.34 1.99 -3.40
C GLU A 107 4.35 3.49 -3.05
N LEU A 108 5.47 4.18 -3.23
CA LEU A 108 5.53 5.63 -3.04
C LEU A 108 4.73 6.34 -4.13
N ALA A 109 3.83 7.22 -3.74
CA ALA A 109 3.06 8.05 -4.64
C ALA A 109 3.81 9.36 -4.84
N GLY A 110 4.52 9.51 -5.96
CA GLY A 110 5.10 10.80 -6.32
C GLY A 110 6.37 10.69 -7.15
N GLU A 111 6.41 11.45 -8.24
CA GLU A 111 7.62 11.68 -9.03
C GLU A 111 8.76 12.24 -8.16
N GLY A 112 8.46 13.04 -7.13
CA GLY A 112 9.47 13.61 -6.23
C GLY A 112 10.19 12.57 -5.36
N ALA A 113 9.46 11.58 -4.83
CA ALA A 113 10.07 10.50 -4.06
C ALA A 113 10.87 9.56 -4.97
N LEU A 114 10.36 9.31 -6.19
CA LEU A 114 11.07 8.56 -7.23
C LEU A 114 12.34 9.30 -7.69
N MET A 115 12.28 10.61 -7.88
CA MET A 115 13.40 11.48 -8.21
C MET A 115 14.42 11.54 -7.07
N ALA A 116 13.99 11.60 -5.81
CA ALA A 116 14.90 11.55 -4.66
C ALA A 116 15.64 10.22 -4.58
N LEU A 117 14.95 9.10 -4.86
CA LEU A 117 15.59 7.78 -4.97
C LEU A 117 16.55 7.70 -6.17
N LEU A 118 16.17 8.26 -7.32
CA LEU A 118 17.02 8.36 -8.51
C LEU A 118 18.29 9.16 -8.22
N GLU A 119 18.16 10.31 -7.56
CA GLU A 119 19.29 11.19 -7.26
C GLU A 119 20.22 10.55 -6.23
N LYS A 120 19.67 9.89 -5.20
CA LYS A 120 20.46 9.12 -4.24
C LYS A 120 21.21 7.97 -4.91
N LEU A 121 20.59 7.28 -5.87
CA LEU A 121 21.22 6.21 -6.64
C LEU A 121 22.33 6.76 -7.55
N LYS A 122 22.07 7.87 -8.26
CA LYS A 122 23.08 8.56 -9.07
C LYS A 122 24.29 8.96 -8.24
N ALA A 123 24.07 9.58 -7.08
CA ALA A 123 25.14 9.98 -6.17
C ALA A 123 25.98 8.78 -5.70
N LYS A 124 25.34 7.65 -5.37
CA LYS A 124 26.03 6.41 -4.99
C LYS A 124 26.90 5.88 -6.14
N LEU A 125 26.33 5.69 -7.33
CA LEU A 125 27.04 5.18 -8.51
C LEU A 125 28.15 6.13 -8.97
N ALA A 126 27.96 7.44 -8.80
CA ALA A 126 29.00 8.45 -9.04
C ALA A 126 30.14 8.33 -8.02
N GLY A 127 29.84 8.12 -6.74
CA GLY A 127 30.84 7.86 -5.69
C GLY A 127 31.63 6.57 -5.91
N GLU A 128 31.00 5.55 -6.50
CA GLU A 128 31.68 4.31 -6.93
C GLU A 128 32.58 4.51 -8.17
N GLY A 129 32.61 5.71 -8.76
CA GLY A 129 33.46 6.03 -9.91
C GLY A 129 32.95 5.46 -11.25
N LEU A 130 31.76 4.85 -11.27
CA LEU A 130 31.19 4.21 -12.47
C LEU A 130 30.88 5.21 -13.60
N PHE A 131 30.79 6.49 -13.28
CA PHE A 131 30.63 7.58 -14.26
C PHE A 131 31.92 8.36 -14.54
N ALA A 132 33.04 8.01 -13.90
CA ALA A 132 34.29 8.74 -14.06
C ALA A 132 34.76 8.68 -15.52
N ALA A 133 35.12 9.84 -16.08
CA ALA A 133 35.63 9.91 -17.45
C ALA A 133 36.92 9.07 -17.63
N SER A 134 37.73 8.94 -16.57
CA SER A 134 38.92 8.11 -16.54
C SER A 134 38.63 6.60 -16.61
N ALA A 135 37.43 6.17 -16.25
CA ALA A 135 37.01 4.77 -16.33
C ALA A 135 36.30 4.43 -17.65
N LYS A 136 36.00 5.43 -18.49
CA LYS A 136 35.34 5.21 -19.79
C LYS A 136 36.33 4.62 -20.79
N GLN A 137 35.99 3.45 -21.31
CA GLN A 137 36.70 2.86 -22.44
C GLN A 137 36.14 3.40 -23.77
N PRO A 138 37.00 3.68 -24.76
CA PRO A 138 36.53 4.05 -26.09
C PRO A 138 35.71 2.90 -26.68
N LEU A 139 34.58 3.23 -27.29
CA LEU A 139 33.75 2.25 -27.97
C LEU A 139 34.54 1.67 -29.16
N PRO A 140 34.58 0.33 -29.33
CA PRO A 140 35.20 -0.27 -30.50
C PRO A 140 34.43 0.14 -31.75
N PHE A 141 35.15 0.36 -32.86
CA PHE A 141 34.56 0.73 -34.14
C PHE A 141 33.51 -0.28 -34.63
N LEU A 142 33.75 -1.58 -34.39
CA LEU A 142 32.82 -2.65 -34.71
C LEU A 142 32.63 -3.57 -33.49
N PRO A 143 31.45 -3.60 -32.85
CA PRO A 143 31.18 -4.47 -31.71
C PRO A 143 31.03 -5.93 -32.18
N ALA A 144 31.64 -6.88 -31.45
CA ALA A 144 31.53 -8.32 -31.77
C ALA A 144 30.19 -8.94 -31.33
N ARG A 145 29.48 -8.31 -30.37
CA ARG A 145 28.18 -8.74 -29.86
C ARG A 145 27.36 -7.50 -29.49
N ILE A 146 26.07 -7.53 -29.82
CA ILE A 146 25.11 -6.48 -29.48
C ILE A 146 24.10 -7.06 -28.49
N GLY A 147 23.96 -6.44 -27.32
CA GLY A 147 22.91 -6.76 -26.35
C GLY A 147 21.76 -5.76 -26.48
N VAL A 148 20.53 -6.25 -26.65
CA VAL A 148 19.33 -5.41 -26.70
C VAL A 148 18.60 -5.54 -25.37
N VAL A 149 18.37 -4.42 -24.70
CA VAL A 149 17.59 -4.35 -23.46
C VAL A 149 16.33 -3.55 -23.73
N THR A 150 15.17 -4.16 -23.55
CA THR A 150 13.85 -3.55 -23.76
C THR A 150 12.97 -3.75 -22.53
N SER A 151 12.04 -2.83 -22.27
CA SER A 151 10.97 -3.03 -21.30
C SER A 151 9.92 -4.01 -21.84
N PRO A 152 9.10 -4.66 -20.97
CA PRO A 152 8.04 -5.57 -21.41
C PRO A 152 6.96 -4.91 -22.27
N THR A 153 6.78 -3.60 -22.13
CA THR A 153 5.74 -2.84 -22.83
C THR A 153 6.25 -2.08 -24.06
N GLY A 154 7.57 -2.03 -24.30
CA GLY A 154 8.12 -1.04 -25.23
C GLY A 154 7.82 0.39 -24.75
N ALA A 155 8.50 1.37 -25.32
CA ALA A 155 8.05 2.76 -25.21
C ALA A 155 6.94 3.00 -26.24
#